data_AF-K5WPL2-F1
#
_entry.id   AF-K5WPL2-F1
#
_cell.length_a   1.000
_cell.length_b   1.000
_cell.length_c   1.000
_cell.angle_alpha   90.00
_cell.angle_beta   90.00
_cell.angle_gamma   90.00
#
_symmetry.space_group_name_H-M   'P 1'
#
loop_
_entity.id
_entity.type
_entity.pdbx_description
1 polymer ?
#
loop_
_entity_poly.entity_id
_entity_poly.type
_entity_poly.pdbx_seq_one_letter_code
_entity_poly.pdbx_strand_id
1 'polypeptide(L)' 'HPYARIYAKKAEAPTVKRRKMWNHALEKSLFTPEEIASLGAPIRRAIYTASLENHIDQLHGQLL' A
#
# COMPACT_ATOMS: atom_id res chain seq x y z
N HIS A 1 -33.37 21.52 14.02
CA HIS A 1 -33.72 20.23 14.65
C HIS A 1 -32.44 19.48 15.05
N PRO A 2 -32.28 19.08 16.33
CA PRO A 2 -31.01 18.57 16.88
C PRO A 2 -30.47 17.30 16.20
N TYR A 3 -31.35 16.51 15.56
CA TYR A 3 -30.97 15.29 14.85
C TYR A 3 -30.51 15.50 13.39
N ALA A 4 -30.64 16.72 12.84
CA ALA A 4 -30.28 17.00 11.45
C ALA A 4 -28.77 16.83 11.18
N ARG A 5 -27.91 17.14 12.17
CA ARG A 5 -26.44 17.01 12.08
C ARG A 5 -25.96 15.57 11.90
N ILE A 6 -26.71 14.60 12.42
CA ILE A 6 -26.32 13.17 12.41
C ILE A 6 -26.52 12.60 11.00
N TYR A 7 -27.57 13.05 10.30
CA TYR A 7 -27.86 12.66 8.93
C TYR A 7 -26.99 13.40 7.91
N ALA A 8 -26.69 14.69 8.15
CA ALA A 8 -25.78 15.47 7.30
C ALA A 8 -24.37 14.85 7.23
N LYS A 9 -23.83 14.37 8.36
CA LYS A 9 -22.50 13.74 8.42
C LYS A 9 -22.42 12.40 7.66
N LYS A 10 -23.56 11.76 7.37
CA LYS A 10 -23.65 10.51 6.60
C LYS A 10 -23.76 10.78 5.09
N ALA A 11 -24.35 11.89 4.70
CA ALA A 11 -24.51 12.31 3.30
C ALA A 11 -23.28 13.06 2.75
N GLU A 12 -22.57 13.82 3.60
CA GLU A 12 -21.38 14.61 3.21
C GLU A 12 -20.05 13.87 3.34
N ALA A 13 -20.01 12.62 3.83
CA ALA A 13 -18.76 11.86 3.83
C ALA A 13 -18.61 11.21 2.44
N PRO A 14 -17.81 11.76 1.51
CA PRO A 14 -17.57 11.10 0.24
C PRO A 14 -16.70 9.89 0.58
N THR A 15 -17.33 8.73 0.80
CA THR A 15 -16.67 7.43 1.01
C THR A 15 -15.31 7.60 1.68
N VAL A 16 -15.27 8.04 2.95
CA VAL A 16 -14.04 8.32 3.75
C VAL A 16 -12.90 7.55 3.14
N LYS A 17 -12.05 8.21 2.32
CA LYS A 17 -11.15 7.57 1.34
C LYS A 17 -10.52 6.36 1.99
N ARG A 18 -11.13 5.18 1.80
CA ARG A 18 -10.77 3.99 2.57
C ARG A 18 -9.38 3.69 2.09
N ARG A 19 -8.38 3.92 2.94
CA ARG A 19 -6.98 3.76 2.59
C ARG A 19 -6.85 2.34 2.07
N LYS A 20 -6.68 2.21 0.75
CA LYS A 20 -6.70 0.92 0.07
C LYS A 20 -5.60 0.10 0.73
N MET A 21 -5.97 -1.03 1.31
CA MET A 21 -5.01 -1.87 2.02
C MET A 21 -3.90 -2.21 1.04
N TRP A 22 -2.68 -1.88 1.45
CA TRP A 22 -1.48 -2.16 0.67
C TRP A 22 -1.40 -3.67 0.44
N ASN A 23 -1.67 -4.09 -0.79
CA ASN A 23 -1.68 -5.48 -1.23
C ASN A 23 -1.00 -5.52 -2.60
N HIS A 24 0.30 -5.79 -2.62
CA HIS A 24 1.03 -5.97 -3.88
C HIS A 24 1.19 -7.45 -4.23
N ALA A 25 1.17 -7.75 -5.54
CA ALA A 25 1.23 -9.13 -6.03
C ALA A 25 2.52 -9.85 -5.62
N LEU A 26 3.64 -9.14 -5.58
CA LEU A 26 4.97 -9.69 -5.28
C LEU A 26 5.39 -9.53 -3.82
N GLU A 27 4.50 -9.10 -2.92
CA GLU A 27 4.84 -9.00 -1.49
C GLU A 27 5.28 -10.35 -0.93
N LYS A 28 4.60 -11.43 -1.31
CA LYS A 28 4.90 -12.79 -0.83
C LYS A 28 6.21 -13.37 -1.35
N SER A 29 6.77 -12.80 -2.42
CA SER A 29 8.07 -13.19 -2.95
C SER A 29 9.22 -12.35 -2.37
N LEU A 30 8.92 -11.18 -1.82
CA LEU A 30 9.92 -10.24 -1.29
C LEU A 30 9.98 -10.23 0.24
N PHE A 31 8.89 -10.59 0.92
CA PHE A 31 8.80 -10.60 2.37
C PHE A 31 8.31 -11.95 2.88
N THR A 32 8.93 -12.41 3.96
CA THR A 32 8.43 -13.50 4.78
C THR A 32 7.17 -13.08 5.54
N PRO A 33 6.33 -14.03 6.00
CA PRO A 33 5.17 -13.71 6.83
C PRO A 33 5.54 -12.93 8.10
N GLU A 34 6.70 -13.21 8.69
CA GLU A 34 7.22 -12.50 9.87
C GLU A 34 7.54 -11.04 9.55
N GLU A 35 8.21 -10.77 8.43
CA GLU A 35 8.51 -9.41 8.00
C GLU A 35 7.24 -8.62 7.64
N ILE A 36 6.23 -9.27 7.06
CA ILE A 36 4.93 -8.64 6.79
C ILE A 36 4.22 -8.25 8.09
N ALA A 37 4.33 -9.08 9.13
CA ALA A 37 3.75 -8.79 10.45
C ALA A 37 4.53 -7.72 11.22
N SER A 38 5.85 -7.72 11.11
CA SER A 38 6.76 -6.86 11.89
C SER A 38 6.96 -5.48 11.26
N LEU A 39 7.20 -5.40 9.95
CA LEU A 39 7.52 -4.16 9.27
C LEU A 39 6.25 -3.37 8.95
N GLY A 40 6.21 -2.08 9.28
CA GLY A 40 5.08 -1.22 8.90
C GLY A 40 4.94 -1.03 7.38
N ALA A 41 3.70 -0.82 6.90
CA ALA A 41 3.41 -0.58 5.49
C ALA A 41 4.21 0.57 4.82
N PRO A 42 4.65 1.65 5.50
CA PRO A 42 5.56 2.63 4.90
C PRO A 42 6.94 2.05 4.55
N ILE A 43 7.51 1.22 5.43
CA ILE A 43 8.84 0.63 5.24
C ILE A 43 8.77 -0.44 4.13
N ARG A 44 7.78 -1.33 4.22
CA ARG A 44 7.60 -2.38 3.20
C ARG A 44 7.37 -1.80 1.80
N ARG A 45 6.70 -0.65 1.69
CA ARG A 45 6.57 0.10 0.42
C ARG A 45 7.91 0.53 -0.16
N ALA A 46 8.76 1.12 0.66
CA ALA A 46 10.06 1.59 0.21
C ALA A 46 10.92 0.42 -0.27
N ILE A 47 10.96 -0.68 0.50
CA ILE A 47 11.71 -1.89 0.14
C ILE A 47 11.18 -2.50 -1.15
N TYR A 48 9.86 -2.67 -1.26
CA TYR A 48 9.22 -3.23 -2.45
C TYR A 48 9.59 -2.46 -3.72
N THR A 49 9.50 -1.12 -3.68
CA THR A 49 9.86 -0.28 -4.82
C THR A 49 11.34 -0.42 -5.18
N ALA A 50 12.23 -0.33 -4.20
CA ALA A 50 13.67 -0.47 -4.43
C ALA A 50 14.04 -1.85 -5.01
N SER A 51 13.39 -2.93 -4.57
CA SER A 51 13.60 -4.26 -5.11
C SER A 51 13.19 -4.37 -6.59
N LEU A 52 12.08 -3.72 -6.98
CA LEU A 52 11.65 -3.70 -8.38
C LEU A 52 12.58 -2.85 -9.26
N GLU A 53 12.99 -1.68 -8.78
CA GLU A 53 13.94 -0.80 -9.48
C GLU A 53 15.25 -1.55 -9.74
N ASN A 54 15.82 -2.19 -8.71
CA ASN A 54 17.04 -2.99 -8.86
C ASN A 54 16.85 -4.16 -9.84
N HIS A 55 15.69 -4.83 -9.84
CA HIS A 55 15.44 -5.91 -10.79
C HIS A 55 15.37 -5.41 -12.25
N ILE A 56 14.75 -4.25 -12.46
CA ILE A 56 14.72 -3.59 -13.77
C ILE A 56 16.13 -3.20 -14.21
N ASP A 57 16.95 -2.63 -13.32
CA ASP A 57 18.33 -2.28 -13.63
C ASP A 57 19.18 -3.51 -14.04
N GLN A 58 18.97 -4.64 -13.36
CA GLN A 58 19.61 -5.91 -13.75
C GLN A 58 19.16 -6.38 -15.14
N LEU A 59 17.87 -6.30 -15.46
CA LEU A 59 17.34 -6.66 -16.78
C LEU A 59 17.92 -5.74 -17.87
N HIS A 60 18.03 -4.43 -17.61
CA HIS A 60 18.67 -3.50 -18.52
C HIS A 60 20.15 -3.84 -18.74
N GLY A 61 20.87 -4.20 -17.68
CA GLY A 61 22.27 -4.62 -17.79
C GLY A 61 22.49 -5.92 -18.56
N GLN A 62 21.46 -6.77 -18.71
CA GLN A 62 21.52 -8.00 -19.51
C GLN A 62 21.19 -7.79 -20.99
N LEU A 63 20.54 -6.67 -21.33
CA LEU A 63 20.15 -6.32 -22.70
C LEU A 63 21.17 -5.43 -23.43
N LEU A 64 22.19 -4.96 -22.70
CA LEU A 64 23.33 -4.18 -23.19
C LEU A 64 24.54 -5.08 -23.42
#